data_AF-A0A416D7A4-F1
#
_entry.id   AF-A0A416D7A4-F1
#
_cell.length_a   1.000
_cell.length_b   1.000
_cell.length_c   1.000
_cell.angle_alpha   90.00
_cell.angle_beta   90.00
_cell.angle_gamma   90.00
#
_symmetry.space_group_name_H-M   'P 1'
#
loop_
_entity.id
_entity.type
_entity.pdbx_description
1 polymer ?
#
loop_
_entity_poly.entity_id
_entity_poly.type
_entity_poly.pdbx_seq_one_letter_code
_entity_poly.pdbx_strand_id
1 'polypeptide(L)'
;MVQRSVCLCDGKYIGIESIFTVIDGKQINIPDKLSALRTRSRKGELFCPCGCGANLILVAGDRNLRAQHFRLKDSARQHECTAETERPHSIYSKIVLKCWLDEKLNVSDVETRVPICLVGDTARKYEFSFVSRTSKLAVSYSCNRANLSDEKMEILRANSSGIRLIYIVDALNSCGNGQYPEALMKVQERQGYCLLLDVEEMEYSTAKLSAVFYAQDCTGLWREIEFAAGALREFSISEYGRLLYQNAPLAALCEWKKSEFEREVQQEKIRREQQMKELLERPEREQKQRPKRTQTLPVRRPQNTKSERQRAMEKLVHEKEEAGRRAQKKQREEAFRQTLAEQLNQQETQVIDPDGNRWVKCRYCGRVDKTTAFSSYGGRGSVNLGTCKICDRKPVSECRFIQK
;
A
#
# COMPACT_ATOMS: atom_id res chain seq x y z
N MET A 1 -4.98 27.98 8.08
CA MET A 1 -3.64 28.61 8.01
C MET A 1 -2.72 27.62 7.31
N VAL A 2 -1.97 28.03 6.29
CA VAL A 2 -1.10 27.10 5.53
C VAL A 2 0.11 26.72 6.38
N GLN A 3 0.23 25.45 6.73
CA GLN A 3 1.36 24.89 7.47
C GLN A 3 2.39 24.37 6.46
N ARG A 4 3.63 24.84 6.56
CA ARG A 4 4.72 24.45 5.64
C ARG A 4 5.81 23.72 6.42
N SER A 5 6.37 22.68 5.80
CA SER A 5 7.49 21.91 6.36
C SER A 5 8.86 22.47 6.00
N VAL A 6 8.95 23.36 5.00
CA VAL A 6 10.23 23.82 4.43
C VAL A 6 10.25 25.33 4.25
N CYS A 7 11.42 25.93 4.50
CA CYS A 7 11.75 27.29 4.10
C CYS A 7 13.05 27.33 3.29
N LEU A 8 13.28 28.43 2.60
CA LEU A 8 14.56 28.78 2.00
C LEU A 8 15.29 29.74 2.94
N CYS A 9 16.55 29.47 3.25
CA CYS A 9 17.38 30.33 4.10
C CYS A 9 18.83 30.26 3.63
N ASP A 10 19.45 31.42 3.35
CA ASP A 10 20.78 31.53 2.73
C ASP A 10 20.94 30.66 1.46
N GLY A 11 19.90 30.63 0.62
CA GLY A 11 19.88 29.82 -0.61
C GLY A 11 19.75 28.30 -0.40
N LYS A 12 19.62 27.83 0.85
CA LYS A 12 19.46 26.42 1.19
C LYS A 12 18.03 26.10 1.65
N TYR A 13 17.55 24.91 1.29
CA TYR A 13 16.30 24.38 1.80
C TYR A 13 16.50 23.90 3.25
N ILE A 14 15.67 24.39 4.16
CA ILE A 14 15.66 23.96 5.57
C ILE A 14 14.28 23.38 5.87
N GLY A 15 14.24 22.07 6.12
CA GLY A 15 13.04 21.37 6.57
C GLY A 15 12.91 21.37 8.09
N ILE A 16 11.69 21.25 8.59
CA ILE A 16 11.40 21.09 10.03
C ILE A 16 12.03 19.82 10.60
N GLU A 17 12.32 18.81 9.79
CA GLU A 17 13.07 17.64 10.25
C GLU A 17 14.50 17.97 10.71
N SER A 18 15.11 19.06 10.23
CA SER A 18 16.49 19.43 10.54
C SER A 18 16.75 19.84 11.99
N ILE A 19 15.68 20.13 12.75
CA ILE A 19 15.72 20.54 14.16
C ILE A 19 15.38 19.41 15.13
N PHE A 20 15.04 18.21 14.63
CA PHE A 20 14.81 17.05 15.49
C PHE A 20 16.05 16.17 15.57
N THR A 21 16.20 15.52 16.71
CA THR A 21 17.21 14.48 16.93
C THR A 21 16.71 13.50 18.00
N VAL A 22 17.54 12.54 18.36
CA VAL A 22 17.25 11.55 19.40
C VAL A 22 18.40 11.43 20.40
N ILE A 23 18.06 11.37 21.69
CA ILE A 23 18.98 11.07 22.79
C ILE A 23 18.34 9.95 23.62
N ASP A 24 19.06 8.86 23.85
CA ASP A 24 18.57 7.69 24.60
C ASP A 24 17.20 7.17 24.13
N GLY A 25 17.00 7.12 22.80
CA GLY A 25 15.74 6.72 22.18
C GLY A 25 14.60 7.72 22.30
N LYS A 26 14.81 8.88 22.94
CA LYS A 26 13.81 9.95 23.07
C LYS A 26 14.04 11.02 22.02
N GLN A 27 13.01 11.24 21.19
CA GLN A 27 13.00 12.31 20.20
C GLN A 27 12.89 13.67 20.88
N ILE A 28 13.82 14.57 20.56
CA ILE A 28 13.89 15.94 21.10
C ILE A 28 14.17 16.97 20.00
N ASN A 29 14.04 18.24 20.34
CA ASN A 29 14.53 19.34 19.51
C ASN A 29 16.03 19.57 19.77
N ILE A 30 16.77 19.94 18.74
CA ILE A 30 18.15 20.43 18.83
C ILE A 30 18.09 21.90 19.27
N PRO A 31 18.45 22.24 20.53
CA PRO A 31 18.22 23.58 21.08
C PRO A 31 18.87 24.69 20.26
N ASP A 32 20.12 24.49 19.85
CA ASP A 32 20.90 25.50 19.11
C ASP A 32 20.31 25.76 17.72
N LYS A 33 19.94 24.71 16.99
CA LYS A 33 19.31 24.86 15.67
C LYS A 33 17.94 25.52 15.77
N LEU A 34 17.14 25.16 16.79
CA LEU A 34 15.84 25.78 17.04
C LEU A 34 16.00 27.27 17.39
N SER A 35 16.95 27.61 18.25
CA SER A 35 17.25 29.01 18.64
C SER A 35 17.75 29.84 17.45
N ALA A 36 18.63 29.27 16.63
CA ALA A 36 19.12 29.90 15.41
C ALA A 36 17.99 30.17 14.41
N LEU A 37 17.10 29.20 14.17
CA LEU A 37 15.95 29.39 13.28
C LEU A 37 14.92 30.36 13.84
N ARG A 38 14.68 30.39 15.15
CA ARG A 38 13.85 31.42 15.80
C ARG A 38 14.44 32.82 15.59
N THR A 39 15.77 32.96 15.66
CA THR A 39 16.45 34.23 15.41
C THR A 39 16.30 34.68 13.96
N ARG A 40 16.55 33.79 13.00
CA ARG A 40 16.34 34.04 11.55
C ARG A 40 14.89 34.38 11.24
N SER A 41 13.94 33.69 11.87
CA SER A 41 12.50 33.98 11.76
C SER A 41 12.16 35.40 12.23
N ARG A 42 12.76 35.90 13.33
CA ARG A 42 12.53 37.27 13.83
C ARG A 42 13.13 38.31 12.90
N LYS A 43 14.29 38.03 12.31
CA LYS A 43 14.97 38.88 11.34
C LYS A 43 14.31 38.89 9.95
N GLY A 44 13.37 37.97 9.69
CA GLY A 44 12.71 37.85 8.39
C GLY A 44 13.56 37.14 7.33
N GLU A 45 14.53 36.33 7.74
CA GLU A 45 15.50 35.68 6.86
C GLU A 45 15.04 34.30 6.34
N LEU A 46 13.78 33.92 6.61
CA LEU A 46 13.18 32.68 6.14
C LEU A 46 12.24 33.01 4.98
N PHE A 47 12.42 32.36 3.84
CA PHE A 47 11.69 32.67 2.61
C PHE A 47 10.91 31.46 2.09
N CYS A 48 9.91 31.74 1.25
CA CYS A 48 9.08 30.73 0.62
C CYS A 48 9.89 29.83 -0.34
N PRO A 49 9.79 28.50 -0.23
CA PRO A 49 10.56 27.57 -1.07
C PRO A 49 10.15 27.58 -2.55
N CYS A 50 8.98 28.14 -2.91
CA CYS A 50 8.58 28.27 -4.32
C CYS A 50 9.27 29.44 -5.04
N GLY A 51 10.01 30.29 -4.33
CA GLY A 51 10.74 31.41 -4.91
C GLY A 51 9.95 32.71 -5.04
N CYS A 52 8.70 32.78 -4.57
CA CYS A 52 7.87 34.00 -4.66
C CYS A 52 8.33 35.18 -3.78
N GLY A 53 9.40 35.01 -2.99
CA GLY A 53 9.95 36.03 -2.10
C GLY A 53 9.22 36.22 -0.76
N ALA A 54 8.06 35.57 -0.55
CA ALA A 54 7.30 35.72 0.68
C ALA A 54 8.08 35.25 1.94
N ASN A 55 8.12 36.09 2.98
CA ASN A 55 8.75 35.72 4.24
C ASN A 55 7.91 34.71 5.03
N LEU A 56 8.60 33.78 5.67
CA LEU A 56 8.06 32.79 6.57
C LEU A 56 8.45 33.07 8.00
N ILE A 57 7.62 32.59 8.92
CA ILE A 57 7.88 32.59 10.34
C ILE A 57 7.77 31.18 10.89
N LEU A 58 8.71 30.82 11.77
CA LEU A 58 8.71 29.55 12.46
C LEU A 58 7.66 29.59 13.59
N VAL A 59 6.72 28.66 13.54
CA VAL A 59 5.75 28.41 14.61
C VAL A 59 6.25 27.23 15.42
N ALA A 60 6.87 27.54 16.55
CA ALA A 60 7.37 26.55 17.51
C ALA A 60 7.00 27.03 18.91
N GLY A 61 5.73 26.81 19.31
CA GLY A 61 5.20 27.25 20.59
C GLY A 61 5.54 26.29 21.73
N ASP A 62 5.73 26.82 22.94
CA ASP A 62 6.18 26.05 24.10
C ASP A 62 5.14 25.01 24.58
N ARG A 63 3.86 25.19 24.23
CA ARG A 63 2.78 24.22 24.53
C ARG A 63 2.68 23.06 23.52
N ASN A 64 3.25 23.20 22.31
CA ASN A 64 3.15 22.24 21.22
C ASN A 64 4.52 22.05 20.53
N LEU A 65 5.54 21.66 21.32
CA LEU A 65 6.93 21.49 20.86
C LEU A 65 7.10 20.47 19.71
N ARG A 66 6.10 19.63 19.50
CA ARG A 66 6.05 18.63 18.42
C ARG A 66 5.36 19.14 17.14
N ALA A 67 4.55 20.20 17.18
CA ALA A 67 3.81 20.68 16.01
C ALA A 67 4.50 21.87 15.31
N GLN A 68 5.80 21.74 15.06
CA GLN A 68 6.60 22.81 14.49
C GLN A 68 6.40 22.92 12.99
N HIS A 69 6.18 24.13 12.49
CA HIS A 69 5.96 24.39 11.07
C HIS A 69 6.31 25.83 10.73
N PHE A 70 6.47 26.12 9.45
CA PHE A 70 6.55 27.49 8.95
C PHE A 70 5.16 27.97 8.51
N ARG A 71 4.86 29.25 8.75
CA ARG A 71 3.68 29.92 8.19
C ARG A 71 4.09 31.19 7.46
N LEU A 72 3.26 31.65 6.53
CA LEU A 72 3.43 32.97 5.90
C LEU A 72 3.33 34.08 6.96
N LYS A 73 4.23 35.07 6.88
CA LYS A 73 4.09 36.33 7.61
C LYS A 73 2.88 37.08 7.04
N ASP A 74 2.09 37.73 7.89
CA ASP A 74 0.80 38.33 7.48
C ASP A 74 0.95 39.42 6.40
N SER A 75 2.07 40.14 6.40
CA SER A 75 2.43 41.12 5.37
C SER A 75 2.73 40.50 3.99
N ALA A 76 2.95 39.18 3.92
CA ALA A 76 3.34 38.46 2.71
C ALA A 76 2.16 37.76 2.02
N ARG A 77 0.90 38.06 2.40
CA ARG A 77 -0.31 37.49 1.80
C ARG A 77 -0.64 38.01 0.39
N GLN A 78 0.08 39.03 -0.07
CA GLN A 78 -0.08 39.63 -1.41
C GLN A 78 0.73 38.90 -2.49
N HIS A 79 1.61 37.94 -2.12
CA HIS A 79 2.40 37.20 -3.10
C HIS A 79 1.58 36.05 -3.70
N GLU A 80 1.61 35.92 -5.04
CA GLU A 80 1.13 34.73 -5.74
C GLU A 80 2.03 33.54 -5.40
N CYS A 81 1.60 32.74 -4.43
CA CYS A 81 2.40 31.66 -3.88
C CYS A 81 1.93 30.30 -4.39
N THR A 82 2.79 29.61 -5.12
CA THR A 82 2.57 28.25 -5.66
C THR A 82 3.16 27.14 -4.79
N ALA A 83 3.68 27.47 -3.59
CA ALA A 83 4.25 26.47 -2.69
C ALA A 83 3.22 25.41 -2.29
N GLU A 84 3.50 24.17 -2.65
CA GLU A 84 2.70 23.02 -2.25
C GLU A 84 2.89 22.68 -0.77
N THR A 85 1.82 22.17 -0.15
CA THR A 85 1.86 21.71 1.23
C THR A 85 2.18 20.22 1.27
N GLU A 86 3.28 19.85 1.91
CA GLU A 86 3.64 18.45 2.14
C GLU A 86 2.67 17.80 3.13
N ARG A 87 2.26 16.56 2.86
CA ARG A 87 1.35 15.83 3.75
C ARG A 87 2.03 15.53 5.10
N PRO A 88 1.30 15.59 6.23
CA PRO A 88 1.85 15.28 7.56
C PRO A 88 2.62 13.96 7.61
N HIS A 89 2.09 12.91 6.98
CA HIS A 89 2.72 11.59 6.93
C HIS A 89 4.16 11.60 6.35
N SER A 90 4.37 12.35 5.26
CA SER A 90 5.69 12.50 4.63
C SER A 90 6.65 13.28 5.53
N ILE A 91 6.13 14.27 6.24
CA ILE A 91 6.90 15.07 7.21
C ILE A 91 7.33 14.18 8.38
N TYR A 92 6.42 13.43 8.95
CA TYR A 92 6.68 12.55 10.10
C TYR A 92 7.73 11.51 9.74
N SER A 93 7.61 10.91 8.56
CA SER A 93 8.58 9.96 8.03
C SER A 93 9.99 10.57 7.92
N LYS A 94 10.12 11.80 7.42
CA LYS A 94 11.41 12.50 7.36
C LYS A 94 11.97 12.81 8.76
N ILE A 95 11.12 13.17 9.72
CA ILE A 95 11.55 13.42 11.11
C ILE A 95 12.10 12.16 11.75
N VAL A 96 11.39 11.03 11.68
CA VAL A 96 11.86 9.78 12.28
C VAL A 96 13.10 9.22 11.57
N LEU A 97 13.20 9.39 10.25
CA LEU A 97 14.41 9.03 9.50
C LEU A 97 15.60 9.91 9.88
N LYS A 98 15.39 11.21 10.14
CA LYS A 98 16.46 12.09 10.61
C LYS A 98 16.96 11.66 11.99
N CYS A 99 16.05 11.34 12.91
CA CYS A 99 16.39 10.79 14.23
C CYS A 99 17.17 9.47 14.10
N TRP A 100 16.70 8.56 13.25
CA TRP A 100 17.38 7.29 12.98
C TRP A 100 18.81 7.49 12.47
N LEU A 101 19.00 8.39 11.51
CA LEU A 101 20.33 8.67 10.96
C LEU A 101 21.26 9.30 11.99
N ASP A 102 20.76 10.23 12.82
CA ASP A 102 21.56 10.80 13.92
C ASP A 102 22.02 9.73 14.90
N GLU A 103 21.12 8.82 15.30
CA GLU A 103 21.45 7.74 16.23
C GLU A 103 22.46 6.75 15.63
N LYS A 104 22.23 6.32 14.39
CA LYS A 104 22.97 5.20 13.79
C LYS A 104 24.28 5.62 13.15
N LEU A 105 24.40 6.86 12.67
CA LEU A 105 25.63 7.37 12.10
C LEU A 105 26.52 8.03 13.16
N ASN A 106 25.93 8.62 14.20
CA ASN A 106 26.66 9.36 15.24
C ASN A 106 27.61 10.43 14.67
N VAL A 107 27.14 11.15 13.64
CA VAL A 107 27.86 12.25 12.97
C VAL A 107 27.00 13.51 12.96
N SER A 108 27.64 14.67 12.97
CA SER A 108 26.95 15.97 12.99
C SER A 108 26.58 16.52 11.61
N ASP A 109 27.03 15.87 10.54
CA ASP A 109 26.97 16.39 9.16
C ASP A 109 25.77 15.88 8.35
N VAL A 110 24.74 15.31 8.99
CA VAL A 110 23.52 14.87 8.30
C VAL A 110 22.74 16.09 7.77
N GLU A 111 22.93 16.39 6.49
CA GLU A 111 22.20 17.41 5.72
C GLU A 111 20.83 16.86 5.29
N THR A 112 19.81 17.73 5.23
CA THR A 112 18.43 17.37 4.84
C THR A 112 18.03 18.10 3.56
N ARG A 113 17.24 17.46 2.67
CA ARG A 113 16.72 18.08 1.43
C ARG A 113 17.83 18.67 0.55
N VAL A 114 18.83 17.84 0.25
CA VAL A 114 20.02 18.26 -0.50
C VAL A 114 19.69 18.21 -1.99
N PRO A 115 19.60 19.36 -2.69
CA PRO A 115 19.26 19.40 -4.10
C PRO A 115 20.38 18.80 -4.95
N ILE A 116 20.00 18.19 -6.08
CA ILE A 116 20.92 17.70 -7.10
C ILE A 116 20.91 18.68 -8.27
N CYS A 117 22.09 19.22 -8.62
CA CYS A 117 22.21 20.32 -9.58
C CYS A 117 22.76 19.91 -10.97
N LEU A 118 22.80 18.61 -11.31
CA LEU A 118 23.26 18.05 -12.59
C LEU A 118 22.18 17.06 -13.09
N VAL A 119 21.62 17.07 -14.31
CA VAL A 119 21.96 17.67 -15.63
C VAL A 119 20.68 17.79 -16.47
N GLY A 120 20.52 18.88 -17.22
CA GLY A 120 19.55 19.00 -18.32
C GLY A 120 18.49 20.08 -18.11
N ASP A 121 17.91 20.54 -19.22
CA ASP A 121 16.87 21.57 -19.36
C ASP A 121 15.51 21.12 -18.77
N THR A 122 15.56 20.57 -17.56
CA THR A 122 14.41 20.00 -16.85
C THR A 122 14.03 20.96 -15.73
N ALA A 123 12.76 21.34 -15.67
CA ALA A 123 12.21 22.10 -14.54
C ALA A 123 12.12 21.26 -13.24
N ARG A 124 12.64 20.02 -13.24
CA ARG A 124 12.49 19.05 -12.15
C ARG A 124 13.56 19.29 -11.09
N LYS A 125 13.13 19.42 -9.83
CA LYS A 125 14.00 19.65 -8.66
C LYS A 125 14.13 18.37 -7.85
N TYR A 126 15.09 17.52 -8.22
CA TYR A 126 15.39 16.31 -7.46
C TYR A 126 16.31 16.60 -6.28
N GLU A 127 16.10 15.88 -5.19
CA GLU A 127 16.88 16.01 -3.96
C GLU A 127 17.17 14.63 -3.35
N PHE A 128 18.31 14.52 -2.67
CA PHE A 128 18.48 13.52 -1.63
C PHE A 128 17.69 13.96 -0.40
N SER A 129 16.95 13.05 0.23
CA SER A 129 16.24 13.37 1.47
C SER A 129 17.23 13.65 2.59
N PHE A 130 18.30 12.85 2.68
CA PHE A 130 19.38 13.01 3.64
C PHE A 130 20.73 12.68 3.01
N VAL A 131 21.78 13.38 3.42
CA VAL A 131 23.16 13.10 3.02
C VAL A 131 24.08 13.27 4.22
N SER A 132 24.96 12.30 4.46
CA SER A 132 26.17 12.46 5.29
C SER A 132 27.38 12.20 4.41
N ARG A 133 28.29 13.18 4.36
CA ARG A 133 29.53 13.08 3.58
C ARG A 133 30.57 12.28 4.33
N THR A 134 30.57 12.42 5.65
CA THR A 134 31.44 11.69 6.58
C THR A 134 31.19 10.20 6.47
N SER A 135 29.92 9.77 6.55
CA SER A 135 29.53 8.36 6.43
C SER A 135 29.40 7.87 4.98
N LYS A 136 29.64 8.73 3.98
CA LYS A 136 29.43 8.47 2.55
C LYS A 136 28.08 7.80 2.29
N LEU A 137 27.02 8.32 2.90
CA LEU A 137 25.67 7.76 2.83
C LEU A 137 24.66 8.83 2.41
N ALA A 138 23.73 8.43 1.54
CA ALA A 138 22.54 9.21 1.21
C ALA A 138 21.28 8.35 1.31
N VAL A 139 20.18 8.97 1.70
CA VAL A 139 18.85 8.35 1.75
C VAL A 139 17.93 9.11 0.79
N SER A 140 17.22 8.36 -0.05
CA SER A 140 16.10 8.84 -0.86
C SER A 140 14.81 8.22 -0.35
N TYR A 141 14.04 9.00 0.42
CA TYR A 141 12.71 8.61 0.88
C TYR A 141 11.63 9.00 -0.13
N SER A 142 10.67 8.12 -0.38
CA SER A 142 9.50 8.40 -1.23
C SER A 142 8.20 8.02 -0.52
N CYS A 143 7.39 9.03 -0.17
CA CYS A 143 6.07 8.83 0.43
C CYS A 143 5.05 8.24 -0.56
N ASN A 144 5.16 8.58 -1.85
CA ASN A 144 4.27 8.11 -2.90
C ASN A 144 5.08 7.43 -4.00
N ARG A 145 4.63 6.25 -4.43
CA ARG A 145 5.22 5.49 -5.54
C ARG A 145 5.33 6.25 -6.86
N ALA A 146 4.51 7.27 -7.09
CA ALA A 146 4.63 8.16 -8.25
C ALA A 146 5.99 8.90 -8.30
N ASN A 147 6.67 9.03 -7.15
CA ASN A 147 7.99 9.65 -7.03
C ASN A 147 9.15 8.65 -7.24
N LEU A 148 8.85 7.40 -7.64
CA LEU A 148 9.83 6.36 -7.93
C LEU A 148 10.01 6.22 -9.46
N SER A 149 10.40 7.29 -10.14
CA SER A 149 10.73 7.24 -11.57
C SER A 149 12.16 6.78 -11.82
N ASP A 150 12.38 6.08 -12.94
CA ASP A 150 13.72 5.67 -13.37
C ASP A 150 14.63 6.90 -13.57
N GLU A 151 14.11 7.97 -14.17
CA GLU A 151 14.81 9.25 -14.32
C GLU A 151 15.38 9.78 -12.99
N LYS A 152 14.53 9.86 -11.94
CA LYS A 152 14.97 10.33 -10.62
C LYS A 152 16.05 9.42 -10.05
N MET A 153 15.84 8.11 -10.11
CA MET A 153 16.77 7.13 -9.55
C MET A 153 18.12 7.17 -10.27
N GLU A 154 18.13 7.39 -11.58
CA GLU A 154 19.35 7.43 -12.39
C GLU A 154 20.10 8.73 -12.15
N ILE A 155 19.40 9.87 -12.04
CA ILE A 155 20.01 11.15 -11.66
C ILE A 155 20.61 11.06 -10.26
N LEU A 156 19.89 10.49 -9.28
CA LEU A 156 20.41 10.27 -7.92
C LEU A 156 21.67 9.41 -7.94
N ARG A 157 21.66 8.32 -8.72
CA ARG A 157 22.80 7.41 -8.86
C ARG A 157 24.00 8.09 -9.52
N ALA A 158 23.79 8.78 -10.64
CA ALA A 158 24.85 9.48 -11.36
C ALA A 158 25.53 10.56 -10.50
N ASN A 159 24.76 11.19 -9.61
CA ASN A 159 25.25 12.24 -8.70
C ASN A 159 25.76 11.73 -7.37
N SER A 160 25.70 10.41 -7.13
CA SER A 160 26.11 9.83 -5.86
C SER A 160 27.62 9.97 -5.60
N SER A 161 28.48 10.10 -6.60
CA SER A 161 29.91 10.41 -6.44
C SER A 161 30.64 9.53 -5.40
N GLY A 162 30.30 8.23 -5.32
CA GLY A 162 30.85 7.30 -4.33
C GLY A 162 30.13 7.29 -2.97
N ILE A 163 29.08 8.09 -2.80
CA ILE A 163 28.12 8.01 -1.69
C ILE A 163 27.17 6.84 -1.95
N ARG A 164 26.98 5.99 -0.95
CA ARG A 164 26.02 4.90 -1.03
C ARG A 164 24.60 5.42 -0.86
N LEU A 165 23.73 5.06 -1.80
CA LEU A 165 22.33 5.45 -1.80
C LEU A 165 21.45 4.34 -1.22
N ILE A 166 20.61 4.69 -0.26
CA ILE A 166 19.55 3.84 0.29
C ILE A 166 18.20 4.40 -0.15
N TYR A 167 17.36 3.52 -0.69
CA TYR A 167 15.99 3.85 -1.06
C TYR A 167 15.04 3.33 0.01
N ILE A 168 14.23 4.23 0.57
CA ILE A 168 13.19 3.92 1.54
C ILE A 168 11.86 4.38 0.97
N VAL A 169 10.86 3.51 1.00
CA VAL A 169 9.52 3.79 0.50
C VAL A 169 8.56 3.71 1.66
N ASP A 170 7.51 4.52 1.62
CA ASP A 170 6.45 4.43 2.60
C ASP A 170 5.67 3.12 2.49
N ALA A 171 5.38 2.49 3.63
CA ALA A 171 4.71 1.18 3.71
C ALA A 171 3.31 1.17 3.09
N LEU A 172 2.64 2.33 2.96
CA LEU A 172 1.37 2.43 2.23
C LEU A 172 1.47 2.10 0.74
N ASN A 173 2.68 2.00 0.20
CA ASN A 173 2.93 1.60 -1.19
C ASN A 173 3.18 0.10 -1.35
N SER A 174 3.13 -0.69 -0.27
CA SER A 174 3.20 -2.15 -0.32
C SER A 174 2.10 -2.74 -1.21
N CYS A 175 2.34 -3.91 -1.78
CA CYS A 175 1.41 -4.51 -2.74
C CYS A 175 1.48 -6.03 -2.71
N GLY A 176 0.43 -6.67 -2.19
CA GLY A 176 0.34 -8.13 -2.05
C GLY A 176 -0.83 -8.78 -2.80
N ASN A 177 -1.37 -8.13 -3.84
CA ASN A 177 -2.59 -8.57 -4.51
C ASN A 177 -2.35 -9.48 -5.74
N GLY A 178 -1.18 -10.11 -5.85
CA GLY A 178 -0.83 -10.97 -6.98
C GLY A 178 -0.30 -10.24 -8.22
N GLN A 179 -0.30 -8.89 -8.23
CA GLN A 179 0.11 -8.08 -9.38
C GLN A 179 1.57 -7.64 -9.31
N TYR A 180 2.17 -7.39 -10.48
CA TYR A 180 3.53 -6.88 -10.59
C TYR A 180 3.67 -5.47 -9.97
N PRO A 181 4.50 -5.28 -8.93
CA PRO A 181 4.60 -4.01 -8.22
C PRO A 181 5.64 -3.10 -8.89
N GLU A 182 5.35 -2.60 -10.09
CA GLU A 182 6.30 -1.88 -10.97
C GLU A 182 7.21 -0.88 -10.24
N ALA A 183 6.63 0.03 -9.45
CA ALA A 183 7.40 1.05 -8.75
C ALA A 183 8.38 0.48 -7.72
N LEU A 184 7.99 -0.58 -7.00
CA LEU A 184 8.86 -1.23 -6.02
C LEU A 184 9.87 -2.16 -6.69
N MET A 185 9.55 -2.71 -7.85
CA MET A 185 10.51 -3.48 -8.64
C MET A 185 11.71 -2.62 -9.07
N LYS A 186 11.47 -1.35 -9.43
CA LYS A 186 12.56 -0.38 -9.71
C LYS A 186 13.50 -0.19 -8.53
N VAL A 187 12.97 -0.19 -7.31
CA VAL A 187 13.77 -0.12 -6.07
C VAL A 187 14.52 -1.43 -5.85
N GLN A 188 13.81 -2.56 -5.94
CA GLN A 188 14.37 -3.90 -5.73
C GLN A 188 15.50 -4.22 -6.70
N GLU A 189 15.38 -3.88 -7.98
CA GLU A 189 16.44 -4.12 -8.98
C GLU A 189 17.73 -3.35 -8.65
N ARG A 190 17.60 -2.19 -7.99
CA ARG A 190 18.72 -1.30 -7.67
C ARG A 190 19.36 -1.58 -6.31
N GLN A 191 18.56 -2.01 -5.32
CA GLN A 191 18.99 -2.25 -3.94
C GLN A 191 19.05 -3.74 -3.56
N GLY A 192 18.44 -4.61 -4.36
CA GLY A 192 18.26 -6.05 -4.11
C GLY A 192 16.99 -6.40 -3.34
N TYR A 193 16.40 -5.42 -2.65
CA TYR A 193 15.20 -5.51 -1.81
C TYR A 193 14.59 -4.12 -1.60
N CYS A 194 13.34 -4.09 -1.11
CA CYS A 194 12.63 -2.86 -0.74
C CYS A 194 12.68 -2.65 0.78
N LEU A 195 12.75 -1.38 1.19
CA LEU A 195 12.61 -0.96 2.58
C LEU A 195 11.32 -0.16 2.70
N LEU A 196 10.40 -0.65 3.52
CA LEU A 196 9.07 -0.10 3.74
C LEU A 196 9.01 0.51 5.14
N LEU A 197 8.91 1.84 5.20
CA LEU A 197 8.83 2.60 6.42
C LEU A 197 7.37 2.82 6.82
N ASP A 198 7.02 2.43 8.04
CA ASP A 198 5.69 2.61 8.62
C ASP A 198 5.76 3.56 9.83
N VAL A 199 4.97 4.63 9.76
CA VAL A 199 4.98 5.76 10.70
C VAL A 199 3.55 6.23 10.92
N GLU A 200 2.95 5.85 12.04
CA GLU A 200 1.60 6.31 12.40
C GLU A 200 1.62 7.75 12.93
N GLU A 201 2.60 8.07 13.76
CA GLU A 201 2.77 9.37 14.41
C GLU A 201 4.21 9.88 14.28
N MET A 202 4.41 11.15 14.59
CA MET A 202 5.71 11.80 14.58
C MET A 202 6.57 11.41 15.80
N GLU A 203 6.77 10.10 15.99
CA GLU A 203 7.47 9.53 17.14
C GLU A 203 8.44 8.44 16.70
N TYR A 204 9.72 8.70 16.93
CA TYR A 204 10.80 7.79 16.56
C TYR A 204 10.68 6.39 17.20
N SER A 205 10.20 6.30 18.46
CA SER A 205 10.12 5.03 19.18
C SER A 205 9.07 4.06 18.66
N THR A 206 8.08 4.54 17.89
CA THR A 206 7.00 3.71 17.33
C THR A 206 7.19 3.41 15.84
N ALA A 207 8.12 4.11 15.17
CA ALA A 207 8.43 3.90 13.76
C ALA A 207 8.94 2.49 13.51
N LYS A 208 8.45 1.86 12.43
CA LYS A 208 8.82 0.50 12.02
C LYS A 208 9.40 0.50 10.62
N LEU A 209 10.25 -0.49 10.36
CA LEU A 209 10.81 -0.73 9.04
C LEU A 209 10.67 -2.21 8.71
N SER A 210 10.18 -2.51 7.51
CA SER A 210 10.16 -3.85 6.93
C SER A 210 11.08 -3.91 5.72
N ALA A 211 11.89 -4.95 5.63
CA ALA A 211 12.66 -5.29 4.45
C ALA A 211 11.98 -6.46 3.73
N VAL A 212 11.61 -6.23 2.48
CA VAL A 212 10.82 -7.16 1.67
C VAL A 212 11.45 -7.35 0.30
N PHE A 213 11.16 -8.49 -0.35
CA PHE A 213 11.35 -8.64 -1.79
C PHE A 213 10.08 -9.19 -2.44
N TYR A 214 9.94 -8.94 -3.74
CA TYR A 214 8.84 -9.40 -4.55
C TYR A 214 9.30 -10.51 -5.50
N ALA A 215 8.55 -11.60 -5.52
CA ALA A 215 8.80 -12.74 -6.39
C ALA A 215 7.50 -13.43 -6.77
N GLN A 216 7.52 -14.17 -7.88
CA GLN A 216 6.37 -14.95 -8.34
C GLN A 216 6.27 -16.29 -7.62
N ASP A 217 5.05 -16.70 -7.29
CA ASP A 217 4.77 -18.05 -6.79
C ASP A 217 4.61 -19.08 -7.93
N CYS A 218 4.27 -20.32 -7.57
CA CYS A 218 4.05 -21.40 -8.54
C CYS A 218 2.84 -21.20 -9.47
N THR A 219 1.97 -20.20 -9.22
CA THR A 219 0.87 -19.80 -10.11
C THR A 219 1.23 -18.62 -11.01
N GLY A 220 2.41 -18.03 -10.84
CA GLY A 220 2.83 -16.82 -11.54
C GLY A 220 2.33 -15.52 -10.91
N LEU A 221 1.65 -15.59 -9.76
CA LEU A 221 1.19 -14.42 -9.01
C LEU A 221 2.35 -13.82 -8.20
N TRP A 222 2.42 -12.50 -8.18
CA TRP A 222 3.44 -11.77 -7.43
C TRP A 222 3.11 -11.72 -5.94
N ARG A 223 4.09 -12.07 -5.12
CA ARG A 223 4.00 -12.04 -3.66
C ARG A 223 5.01 -11.04 -3.11
N GLU A 224 4.63 -10.42 -2.00
CA GLU A 224 5.53 -9.70 -1.11
C GLU A 224 6.07 -10.70 -0.07
N ILE A 225 7.39 -10.82 0.04
CA ILE A 225 8.06 -11.72 0.97
C ILE A 225 8.89 -10.86 1.93
N GLU A 226 8.41 -10.78 3.16
CA GLU A 226 9.13 -10.12 4.26
C GLU A 226 10.22 -11.03 4.82
N PHE A 227 11.41 -10.47 5.02
CA PHE A 227 12.56 -11.20 5.59
C PHE A 227 13.16 -10.54 6.82
N ALA A 228 12.81 -9.28 7.11
CA ALA A 228 13.14 -8.60 8.35
C ALA A 228 12.09 -7.52 8.63
N ALA A 229 11.55 -7.46 9.85
CA ALA A 229 10.62 -6.41 10.25
C ALA A 229 10.71 -6.18 11.74
N GLY A 230 10.71 -4.92 12.14
CA GLY A 230 10.86 -4.52 13.54
C GLY A 230 10.82 -3.01 13.71
N ALA A 231 11.18 -2.56 14.91
CA ALA A 231 11.30 -1.12 15.17
C ALA A 231 12.44 -0.53 14.34
N LEU A 232 12.29 0.70 13.83
CA LEU A 232 13.30 1.37 13.01
C LEU A 232 14.68 1.43 13.71
N ARG A 233 14.68 1.57 15.04
CA ARG A 233 15.89 1.58 15.88
C ARG A 233 16.67 0.25 15.89
N GLU A 234 16.06 -0.87 15.52
CA GLU A 234 16.70 -2.19 15.47
C GLU A 234 17.53 -2.36 14.18
N PHE A 235 17.30 -1.49 13.20
CA PHE A 235 18.10 -1.41 11.99
C PHE A 235 19.30 -0.50 12.22
N SER A 236 20.50 -1.01 11.93
CA SER A 236 21.74 -0.27 12.05
C SER A 236 22.47 -0.16 10.71
N ILE A 237 23.45 0.73 10.65
CA ILE A 237 24.25 1.01 9.46
C ILE A 237 25.69 0.71 9.82
N SER A 238 26.32 -0.23 9.11
CA SER A 238 27.75 -0.52 9.29
C SER A 238 28.62 0.67 8.87
N GLU A 239 29.90 0.67 9.24
CA GLU A 239 30.90 1.65 8.77
C GLU A 239 30.96 1.79 7.23
N TYR A 240 30.63 0.74 6.48
CA TYR A 240 30.60 0.74 5.00
C TYR A 240 29.20 1.05 4.41
N GLY A 241 28.29 1.63 5.21
CA GLY A 241 26.93 1.98 4.80
C GLY A 241 26.00 0.79 4.52
N ARG A 242 26.38 -0.45 4.88
CA ARG A 242 25.51 -1.63 4.76
C ARG A 242 24.46 -1.63 5.86
N LEU A 243 23.22 -1.95 5.50
CA LEU A 243 22.14 -2.10 6.46
C LEU A 243 22.21 -3.47 7.15
N LEU A 244 22.02 -3.42 8.47
CA LEU A 244 22.01 -4.57 9.36
C LEU A 244 20.67 -4.62 10.09
N TYR A 245 20.17 -5.83 10.34
CA TYR A 245 19.05 -6.09 11.24
C TYR A 245 19.47 -7.18 12.21
N GLN A 246 19.34 -6.92 13.52
CA GLN A 246 19.82 -7.83 14.57
C GLN A 246 21.29 -8.28 14.35
N ASN A 247 22.16 -7.34 13.96
CA ASN A 247 23.57 -7.55 13.61
C ASN A 247 23.85 -8.42 12.37
N ALA A 248 22.83 -8.85 11.64
CA ALA A 248 22.98 -9.56 10.37
C ALA A 248 22.79 -8.62 9.17
N PRO A 249 23.64 -8.69 8.12
CA PRO A 249 23.44 -7.91 6.90
C PRO A 249 22.11 -8.22 6.21
N LEU A 250 21.32 -7.19 5.89
CA LEU A 250 20.04 -7.37 5.20
C LEU A 250 20.19 -8.10 3.87
N ALA A 251 21.29 -7.87 3.14
CA ALA A 251 21.56 -8.58 1.89
C ALA A 251 21.66 -10.10 2.09
N ALA A 252 22.35 -10.55 3.15
CA ALA A 252 22.49 -11.97 3.46
C ALA A 252 21.16 -12.59 3.93
N LEU A 253 20.39 -11.88 4.75
CA LEU A 253 19.04 -12.29 5.15
C LEU A 253 18.11 -12.42 3.93
N CYS A 254 18.21 -11.49 2.99
CA CYS A 254 17.44 -11.49 1.75
C CYS A 254 17.80 -12.69 0.86
N GLU A 255 19.09 -12.98 0.66
CA GLU A 255 19.55 -14.15 -0.11
C GLU A 255 19.10 -15.47 0.50
N TRP A 256 19.17 -15.59 1.83
CA TRP A 256 18.67 -16.75 2.56
C TRP A 256 17.16 -16.93 2.35
N LYS A 257 16.37 -15.85 2.49
CA LYS A 257 14.91 -15.90 2.33
C LYS A 257 14.50 -16.17 0.88
N LYS A 258 15.23 -15.65 -0.11
CA LYS A 258 15.04 -15.99 -1.54
C LYS A 258 15.25 -17.48 -1.78
N SER A 259 16.33 -18.04 -1.25
CA SER A 259 16.63 -19.47 -1.37
C SER A 259 15.56 -20.34 -0.69
N GLU A 260 15.05 -19.92 0.47
CA GLU A 260 13.94 -20.59 1.15
C GLU A 260 12.67 -20.57 0.29
N PHE A 261 12.29 -19.41 -0.22
CA PHE A 261 11.11 -19.23 -1.07
C PHE A 261 11.20 -20.04 -2.37
N GLU A 262 12.35 -20.08 -3.03
CA GLU A 262 12.57 -20.88 -4.23
C GLU A 262 12.34 -22.38 -3.98
N ARG A 263 12.79 -22.90 -2.82
CA ARG A 263 12.52 -24.28 -2.42
C ARG A 263 11.03 -24.53 -2.17
N GLU A 264 10.35 -23.61 -1.50
CA GLU A 264 8.89 -23.70 -1.26
C GLU A 264 8.12 -23.75 -2.59
N VAL A 265 8.46 -22.86 -3.53
CA VAL A 265 7.86 -22.83 -4.87
C VAL A 265 8.11 -24.15 -5.61
N GLN A 266 9.33 -24.69 -5.53
CA GLN A 266 9.66 -25.94 -6.21
C GLN A 266 8.96 -27.16 -5.60
N GLN A 267 8.86 -27.23 -4.28
CA GLN A 267 8.13 -28.29 -3.58
C GLN A 267 6.64 -28.27 -3.94
N GLU A 268 6.03 -27.08 -3.98
CA GLU A 268 4.62 -26.94 -4.35
C GLU A 268 4.37 -27.30 -5.83
N LYS A 269 5.30 -26.98 -6.74
CA LYS A 269 5.24 -27.45 -8.14
C LYS A 269 5.23 -28.98 -8.22
N ILE A 270 6.17 -29.63 -7.55
CA ILE A 270 6.26 -31.11 -7.51
C ILE A 270 4.97 -31.71 -6.93
N ARG A 271 4.44 -31.15 -5.85
CA ARG A 271 3.20 -31.61 -5.21
C ARG A 271 2.01 -31.52 -6.16
N ARG A 272 1.87 -30.41 -6.90
CA ARG A 272 0.78 -30.22 -7.88
C ARG A 272 0.89 -31.18 -9.07
N GLU A 273 2.11 -31.42 -9.56
CA GLU A 273 2.36 -32.41 -10.60
C GLU A 273 2.01 -33.83 -10.13
N GLN A 274 2.38 -34.20 -8.90
CA GLN A 274 2.02 -35.49 -8.30
C GLN A 274 0.50 -35.66 -8.15
N GLN A 275 -0.19 -34.63 -7.65
CA GLN A 275 -1.66 -34.64 -7.54
C GLN A 275 -2.34 -34.77 -8.91
N MET A 276 -1.84 -34.06 -9.92
CA MET A 276 -2.36 -34.16 -11.29
C MET A 276 -2.13 -35.55 -11.88
N LYS A 277 -0.95 -36.13 -11.67
CA LYS A 277 -0.62 -37.49 -12.10
C LYS A 277 -1.52 -38.53 -11.42
N GLU A 278 -1.75 -38.41 -10.11
CA GLU A 278 -2.64 -39.30 -9.38
C GLU A 278 -4.10 -39.20 -9.88
N LEU A 279 -4.59 -37.99 -10.15
CA LEU A 279 -5.92 -37.76 -10.72
C LEU A 279 -6.08 -38.38 -12.11
N LEU A 280 -5.04 -38.32 -12.95
CA LEU A 280 -5.03 -38.91 -14.29
C LEU A 280 -4.89 -40.43 -14.28
N GLU A 281 -4.14 -41.00 -13.32
CA GLU A 281 -3.92 -42.45 -13.22
C GLU A 281 -5.04 -43.18 -12.47
N ARG A 282 -5.81 -42.49 -11.62
CA ARG A 282 -6.89 -43.08 -10.82
C ARG A 282 -7.95 -43.82 -11.65
N PRO A 283 -8.48 -43.28 -12.77
CA PRO A 283 -9.42 -43.99 -13.63
C PRO A 283 -8.84 -45.28 -14.21
N GLU A 284 -7.58 -45.27 -14.66
CA GLU A 284 -6.92 -46.48 -15.18
C GLU A 284 -6.74 -47.54 -14.10
N ARG A 285 -6.34 -47.14 -12.89
CA ARG A 285 -6.18 -48.06 -11.75
C ARG A 285 -7.53 -48.69 -11.38
N GLU A 286 -8.59 -47.89 -11.30
CA GLU A 286 -9.96 -48.36 -11.04
C GLU A 286 -10.46 -49.29 -12.18
N GLN A 287 -10.11 -49.01 -13.44
CA GLN A 287 -10.49 -49.84 -14.59
C GLN A 287 -9.70 -51.16 -14.67
N LYS A 288 -8.40 -51.16 -14.30
CA LYS A 288 -7.55 -52.36 -14.21
C LYS A 288 -7.90 -53.24 -13.00
N GLN A 289 -8.39 -52.65 -11.91
CA GLN A 289 -8.82 -53.37 -10.69
C GLN A 289 -10.28 -53.85 -10.74
N ARG A 290 -11.09 -53.43 -11.72
CA ARG A 290 -12.40 -54.05 -11.96
C ARG A 290 -12.19 -55.54 -12.29
N PRO A 291 -12.78 -56.48 -11.53
CA PRO A 291 -12.62 -57.90 -11.82
C PRO A 291 -13.15 -58.21 -13.22
N LYS A 292 -12.41 -59.03 -13.99
CA LYS A 292 -12.90 -59.73 -15.20
C LYS A 292 -13.96 -60.76 -14.80
N ARG A 293 -15.11 -60.33 -14.27
CA ARG A 293 -16.30 -61.16 -14.11
C ARG A 293 -17.30 -60.79 -15.20
N THR A 294 -17.00 -61.17 -16.44
CA THR A 294 -18.03 -61.38 -17.49
C THR A 294 -17.49 -62.19 -18.67
N GLN A 295 -16.95 -63.38 -18.41
CA GLN A 295 -17.01 -64.51 -19.35
C GLN A 295 -17.31 -65.76 -18.52
N THR A 296 -18.59 -65.91 -18.18
CA THR A 296 -19.34 -67.11 -17.77
C THR A 296 -20.45 -66.63 -16.83
N LEU A 297 -21.58 -66.23 -17.42
CA LEU A 297 -22.86 -66.25 -16.72
C LEU A 297 -23.69 -67.33 -17.41
N PRO A 298 -24.18 -68.35 -16.70
CA PRO A 298 -25.37 -69.06 -17.15
C PRO A 298 -26.47 -68.01 -17.30
N VAL A 299 -27.21 -68.09 -18.40
CA VAL A 299 -28.40 -67.28 -18.67
C VAL A 299 -29.42 -67.54 -17.56
N ARG A 300 -29.31 -66.83 -16.44
CA ARG A 300 -30.45 -66.59 -15.56
C ARG A 300 -31.15 -65.38 -16.15
N ARG A 301 -32.26 -65.68 -16.84
CA ARG A 301 -33.24 -64.69 -17.28
C ARG A 301 -33.48 -63.71 -16.13
N PRO A 302 -33.22 -62.41 -16.29
CA PRO A 302 -33.67 -61.44 -15.32
C PRO A 302 -35.16 -61.26 -15.54
N GLN A 303 -35.95 -62.04 -14.81
CA GLN A 303 -37.30 -61.60 -14.51
C GLN A 303 -37.16 -60.45 -13.53
N ASN A 304 -37.57 -59.27 -14.01
CA ASN A 304 -37.73 -58.01 -13.29
C ASN A 304 -36.42 -57.23 -12.96
N THR A 305 -36.30 -55.93 -13.28
CA THR A 305 -37.32 -54.98 -13.76
C THR A 305 -36.74 -53.98 -14.79
N LYS A 306 -37.46 -53.73 -15.90
CA LYS A 306 -37.30 -52.49 -16.70
C LYS A 306 -37.40 -51.23 -15.81
N SER A 307 -38.12 -51.35 -14.69
CA SER A 307 -38.31 -50.31 -13.67
C SER A 307 -37.00 -49.81 -13.03
N GLU A 308 -36.05 -50.67 -12.69
CA GLU A 308 -34.79 -50.21 -12.05
C GLU A 308 -33.89 -49.43 -13.00
N ARG A 309 -33.77 -49.87 -14.26
CA ARG A 309 -33.02 -49.12 -15.28
C ARG A 309 -33.69 -47.79 -15.62
N GLN A 310 -35.02 -47.78 -15.67
CA GLN A 310 -35.79 -46.57 -15.90
C GLN A 310 -35.64 -45.57 -14.74
N ARG A 311 -35.69 -46.04 -13.48
CA ARG A 311 -35.43 -45.20 -12.29
C ARG A 311 -34.01 -44.65 -12.22
N ALA A 312 -33.01 -45.43 -12.62
CA ALA A 312 -31.61 -44.97 -12.64
C ALA A 312 -31.38 -43.90 -13.72
N MET A 313 -32.01 -44.07 -14.88
CA MET A 313 -31.93 -43.10 -15.98
C MET A 313 -32.72 -41.82 -15.67
N GLU A 314 -33.90 -41.93 -15.06
CA GLU A 314 -34.67 -40.79 -14.55
C GLU A 314 -33.89 -40.01 -13.48
N LYS A 315 -33.20 -40.68 -12.56
CA LYS A 315 -32.32 -40.01 -11.58
C LYS A 315 -31.18 -39.24 -12.23
N LEU A 316 -30.49 -39.84 -13.20
CA LEU A 316 -29.37 -39.18 -13.91
C LEU A 316 -29.85 -37.98 -14.74
N VAL A 317 -31.02 -38.09 -15.38
CA VAL A 317 -31.63 -36.98 -16.11
C VAL A 317 -32.02 -35.87 -15.13
N HIS A 318 -32.67 -36.21 -14.01
CA HIS A 318 -33.06 -35.24 -12.99
C HIS A 318 -31.84 -34.54 -12.35
N GLU A 319 -30.76 -35.25 -12.04
CA GLU A 319 -29.53 -34.67 -11.49
C GLU A 319 -28.84 -33.74 -12.50
N LYS A 320 -28.81 -34.12 -13.78
CA LYS A 320 -28.23 -33.29 -14.84
C LYS A 320 -29.08 -32.04 -15.11
N GLU A 321 -30.40 -32.16 -15.07
CA GLU A 321 -31.31 -31.02 -15.17
C GLU A 321 -31.20 -30.09 -13.96
N GLU A 322 -31.10 -30.61 -12.73
CA GLU A 322 -30.87 -29.79 -11.54
C GLU A 322 -29.52 -29.08 -11.58
N ALA A 323 -28.45 -29.77 -12.01
CA ALA A 323 -27.13 -29.17 -12.16
C ALA A 323 -27.14 -28.05 -13.20
N GLY A 324 -27.84 -28.27 -14.33
CA GLY A 324 -28.06 -27.24 -15.36
C GLY A 324 -28.83 -26.03 -14.82
N ARG A 325 -29.92 -26.25 -14.08
CA ARG A 325 -30.71 -25.17 -13.46
C ARG A 325 -29.89 -24.38 -12.42
N ARG A 326 -29.06 -25.06 -11.61
CA ARG A 326 -28.16 -24.42 -10.63
C ARG A 326 -27.07 -23.59 -11.30
N ALA A 327 -26.48 -24.09 -12.38
CA ALA A 327 -25.47 -23.36 -13.14
C ALA A 327 -26.06 -22.12 -13.81
N GLN A 328 -27.23 -22.25 -14.44
CA GLN A 328 -27.94 -21.14 -15.07
C GLN A 328 -28.37 -20.08 -14.04
N LYS A 329 -28.81 -20.50 -12.84
CA LYS A 329 -29.13 -19.58 -11.74
C LYS A 329 -27.90 -18.77 -11.30
N LYS A 330 -26.76 -19.44 -11.08
CA LYS A 330 -25.49 -18.78 -10.72
C LYS A 330 -25.05 -17.77 -11.78
N GLN A 331 -25.12 -18.14 -13.06
CA GLN A 331 -24.73 -17.25 -14.15
C GLN A 331 -25.62 -15.99 -14.22
N ARG A 332 -26.94 -16.13 -13.99
CA ARG A 332 -27.87 -14.98 -13.92
C ARG A 332 -27.61 -14.09 -12.72
N GLU A 333 -27.32 -14.67 -11.55
CA GLU A 333 -26.96 -13.90 -10.35
C GLU A 333 -25.65 -13.12 -10.52
N GLU A 334 -24.66 -13.71 -11.19
CA GLU A 334 -23.36 -13.06 -11.43
C GLU A 334 -23.48 -11.92 -12.45
N ALA A 335 -24.21 -12.14 -13.55
CA ALA A 335 -24.50 -11.10 -14.54
C ALA A 335 -25.30 -9.92 -13.92
N PHE A 336 -26.26 -10.21 -13.04
CA PHE A 336 -26.99 -9.18 -12.30
C PHE A 336 -26.06 -8.41 -11.36
N ARG A 337 -25.18 -9.08 -10.62
CA ARG A 337 -24.23 -8.41 -9.70
C ARG A 337 -23.27 -7.46 -10.43
N GLN A 338 -22.80 -7.82 -11.62
CA GLN A 338 -21.92 -6.98 -12.42
C GLN A 338 -22.60 -5.68 -12.89
N THR A 339 -23.91 -5.71 -13.13
CA THR A 339 -24.69 -4.58 -13.66
C THR A 339 -25.47 -3.80 -12.58
N LEU A 340 -25.56 -4.33 -11.36
CA LEU A 340 -26.34 -3.79 -10.25
C LEU A 340 -26.04 -2.32 -9.94
N ALA A 341 -24.75 -1.94 -9.90
CA ALA A 341 -24.34 -0.58 -9.53
C ALA A 341 -24.79 0.48 -10.56
N GLU A 342 -24.78 0.12 -11.85
CA GLU A 342 -25.21 0.99 -12.95
C GLU A 342 -26.73 1.09 -13.02
N GLN A 343 -27.43 -0.04 -12.88
CA GLN A 343 -28.90 -0.09 -12.82
C GLN A 343 -29.47 0.71 -11.64
N LEU A 344 -28.77 0.78 -10.51
CA LEU A 344 -29.17 1.61 -9.38
C LEU A 344 -28.94 3.11 -9.62
N ASN A 345 -28.17 3.53 -10.63
CA ASN A 345 -27.91 4.95 -10.90
C ASN A 345 -29.00 5.62 -11.75
N GLN A 346 -29.74 4.90 -12.60
CA GLN A 346 -30.70 5.51 -13.54
C GLN A 346 -31.96 6.13 -12.88
N GLN A 347 -32.36 5.70 -11.67
CA GLN A 347 -33.47 6.26 -10.88
C GLN A 347 -34.87 6.33 -11.55
N GLU A 348 -35.07 5.79 -12.75
CA GLU A 348 -36.33 5.75 -13.50
C GLU A 348 -37.11 4.46 -13.23
N THR A 349 -36.44 3.30 -13.23
CA THR A 349 -37.06 1.97 -13.08
C THR A 349 -36.56 1.24 -11.83
N GLN A 350 -37.38 0.37 -11.25
CA GLN A 350 -37.01 -0.43 -10.07
C GLN A 350 -36.02 -1.52 -10.45
N VAL A 351 -34.94 -1.67 -9.66
CA VAL A 351 -33.95 -2.74 -9.85
C VAL A 351 -34.37 -3.99 -9.08
N ILE A 352 -34.65 -5.07 -9.80
CA ILE A 352 -35.15 -6.34 -9.26
C ILE A 352 -34.21 -7.47 -9.70
N ASP A 353 -33.82 -8.34 -8.77
CA ASP A 353 -32.98 -9.49 -9.07
C ASP A 353 -33.75 -10.64 -9.74
N PRO A 354 -33.06 -11.65 -10.31
CA PRO A 354 -33.72 -12.79 -10.95
C PRO A 354 -34.66 -13.60 -10.05
N ASP A 355 -34.52 -13.47 -8.72
CA ASP A 355 -35.37 -14.09 -7.71
C ASP A 355 -36.55 -13.19 -7.28
N GLY A 356 -36.75 -12.04 -7.94
CA GLY A 356 -37.86 -11.12 -7.70
C GLY A 356 -37.64 -10.14 -6.54
N ASN A 357 -36.44 -10.08 -5.96
CA ASN A 357 -36.17 -9.16 -4.85
C ASN A 357 -35.74 -7.79 -5.38
N ARG A 358 -36.33 -6.72 -4.84
CA ARG A 358 -35.95 -5.35 -5.16
C ARG A 358 -34.71 -4.91 -4.38
N TRP A 359 -33.77 -4.27 -5.09
CA TRP A 359 -32.53 -3.72 -4.56
C TRP A 359 -32.58 -2.20 -4.51
N VAL A 360 -32.00 -1.63 -3.45
CA VAL A 360 -32.02 -0.18 -3.17
C VAL A 360 -30.66 0.25 -2.63
N LYS A 361 -30.25 1.49 -2.92
CA LYS A 361 -29.04 2.11 -2.38
C LYS A 361 -29.35 3.13 -1.29
N CYS A 362 -28.60 3.09 -0.19
CA CYS A 362 -28.72 4.06 0.90
C CYS A 362 -28.13 5.41 0.50
N ARG A 363 -28.91 6.48 0.70
CA ARG A 363 -28.49 7.86 0.40
C ARG A 363 -27.44 8.43 1.37
N TYR A 364 -27.30 7.84 2.56
CA TYR A 364 -26.38 8.30 3.60
C TYR A 364 -25.07 7.51 3.64
N CYS A 365 -25.15 6.17 3.63
CA CYS A 365 -23.96 5.33 3.74
C CYS A 365 -23.56 4.63 2.44
N GLY A 366 -24.33 4.80 1.37
CA GLY A 366 -24.05 4.17 0.07
C GLY A 366 -24.28 2.64 0.02
N ARG A 367 -24.66 2.00 1.14
CA ARG A 367 -24.97 0.56 1.21
C ARG A 367 -26.05 0.19 0.19
N VAL A 368 -25.77 -0.83 -0.61
CA VAL A 368 -26.71 -1.44 -1.55
C VAL A 368 -27.20 -2.75 -0.96
N ASP A 369 -28.52 -2.90 -0.82
CA ASP A 369 -29.11 -4.09 -0.23
C ASP A 369 -30.57 -4.27 -0.68
N LYS A 370 -31.19 -5.39 -0.30
CA LYS A 370 -32.61 -5.65 -0.54
C LYS A 370 -33.48 -4.71 0.28
N THR A 371 -34.71 -4.44 -0.19
CA THR A 371 -35.68 -3.58 0.50
C THR A 371 -35.91 -3.93 1.98
N THR A 372 -35.77 -5.20 2.36
CA THR A 372 -35.89 -5.68 3.75
C THR A 372 -34.88 -5.05 4.71
N ALA A 373 -33.75 -4.56 4.22
CA ALA A 373 -32.72 -3.87 5.02
C ALA A 373 -32.97 -2.35 5.17
N PHE A 374 -34.03 -1.82 4.57
CA PHE A 374 -34.35 -0.39 4.55
C PHE A 374 -35.59 -0.05 5.36
N SER A 375 -35.58 1.13 6.00
CA SER A 375 -36.73 1.69 6.71
C SER A 375 -37.65 2.47 5.77
N SER A 376 -37.07 3.14 4.77
CA SER A 376 -37.79 3.88 3.73
C SER A 376 -37.04 3.82 2.41
N TYR A 377 -37.76 3.77 1.29
CA TYR A 377 -37.18 3.67 -0.05
C TYR A 377 -38.18 4.04 -1.14
N GLY A 378 -37.67 4.56 -2.25
CA GLY A 378 -38.47 5.01 -3.39
C GLY A 378 -39.00 6.43 -3.26
N GLY A 379 -39.51 6.96 -4.36
CA GLY A 379 -39.99 8.34 -4.49
C GLY A 379 -39.79 8.87 -5.90
N ARG A 380 -40.47 9.97 -6.26
CA ARG A 380 -40.32 10.62 -7.56
C ARG A 380 -38.86 11.08 -7.72
N GLY A 381 -38.18 10.64 -8.78
CA GLY A 381 -36.75 10.93 -9.02
C GLY A 381 -35.76 10.22 -8.09
N SER A 382 -36.20 9.30 -7.24
CA SER A 382 -35.35 8.55 -6.31
C SER A 382 -35.81 7.10 -6.14
N VAL A 383 -36.28 6.49 -7.23
CA VAL A 383 -36.91 5.16 -7.25
C VAL A 383 -36.00 4.08 -6.65
N ASN A 384 -34.68 4.23 -6.77
CA ASN A 384 -33.68 3.26 -6.30
C ASN A 384 -32.88 3.72 -5.07
N LEU A 385 -33.31 4.80 -4.41
CA LEU A 385 -32.66 5.32 -3.20
C LEU A 385 -33.56 5.16 -1.96
N GLY A 386 -32.93 4.98 -0.81
CA GLY A 386 -33.62 4.85 0.47
C GLY A 386 -32.75 5.18 1.68
N THR A 387 -33.33 5.02 2.86
CA THR A 387 -32.65 5.11 4.16
C THR A 387 -32.58 3.71 4.77
N CYS A 388 -31.37 3.20 4.96
CA CYS A 388 -31.21 1.87 5.58
C CYS A 388 -31.56 1.92 7.07
N LYS A 389 -32.01 0.79 7.64
CA LYS A 389 -32.40 0.68 9.06
C LYS A 389 -31.32 1.11 10.05
N ILE A 390 -30.05 1.06 9.62
CA ILE A 390 -28.90 1.51 10.42
C ILE A 390 -28.82 3.04 10.44
N CYS A 391 -28.95 3.70 9.29
CA CYS A 391 -28.89 5.16 9.20
C CYS A 391 -30.14 5.82 9.78
N ASP A 392 -31.28 5.14 9.70
CA ASP A 392 -32.55 5.59 10.28
C ASP A 392 -32.50 5.73 11.81
N ARG A 393 -31.64 4.95 12.48
CA ARG A 393 -31.46 4.96 13.94
C ARG A 393 -30.44 5.99 14.42
N LYS A 394 -29.75 6.71 13.52
CA LYS A 394 -28.74 7.70 13.88
C LYS A 394 -29.36 9.09 14.11
N PRO A 395 -28.86 9.88 15.07
CA PRO A 395 -29.30 11.25 15.25
C PRO A 395 -29.01 12.08 13.99
N VAL A 396 -29.94 12.99 13.64
CA VAL A 396 -29.95 13.74 12.37
C VAL A 396 -28.63 14.48 12.10
N SER A 397 -27.90 14.86 13.16
CA SER A 397 -26.58 15.51 13.09
C SER A 397 -25.46 14.63 12.50
N GLU A 398 -25.62 13.30 12.46
CA GLU A 398 -24.61 12.35 11.94
C GLU A 398 -24.92 11.84 10.52
N CYS A 399 -26.11 12.12 10.00
CA CYS A 399 -26.54 11.68 8.66
C CYS A 399 -26.09 12.69 7.60
N ARG A 400 -24.81 12.66 7.21
CA ARG A 400 -24.34 13.41 6.03
C ARG A 400 -24.90 12.77 4.76
N PHE A 401 -25.61 13.56 3.95
CA PHE A 401 -26.02 13.14 2.61
C PHE A 401 -24.76 12.92 1.76
N ILE A 402 -24.67 11.77 1.10
CA ILE A 402 -23.73 11.61 -0.01
C ILE A 402 -24.35 12.37 -1.18
N GLN A 403 -24.06 13.67 -1.31
CA GLN A 403 -24.28 14.37 -2.57
C GLN A 403 -23.31 13.75 -3.59
N LYS A 404 -23.89 13.26 -4.70
CA LYS A 404 -23.13 13.03 -5.93
C LYS A 404 -23.03 14.35 -6.67
#